data_AF-A0A520EWR2-F1
#
_entry.id   AF-A0A520EWR2-F1
#
_cell.length_a   1.000
_cell.length_b   1.000
_cell.length_c   1.000
_cell.angle_alpha   90.00
_cell.angle_beta   90.00
_cell.angle_gamma   90.00
#
_symmetry.space_group_name_H-M   'P 1'
#
loop_
_entity.id
_entity.type
_entity.pdbx_description
1 polymer ?
#
loop_
_entity_poly.entity_id
_entity_poly.type
_entity_poly.pdbx_seq_one_letter_code
_entity_poly.pdbx_strand_id
1 'polypeptide(L)'
;MARYITITLDKRGVTCRARLLDEDAPLTCDAVWDVLPQSGDAYHAKYARNEVYTLIPRIIAAPRRENPTVTPIPGDVCLFDFEPWEIGNSAYGYEPGSEAHAAQGATDLAIFYGRNNLLLNGDVGWVPGNVFAAIEEGLPELAAACNDLWMRGVEGETMSFARA
;
A
#
# COMPACT_ATOMS: atom_id res chain seq x y z
N MET A 1 21.51 2.33 -10.81
CA MET A 1 20.71 1.53 -11.77
C MET A 1 19.29 1.51 -11.24
N ALA A 2 18.27 1.62 -12.09
CA ALA A 2 16.88 1.62 -11.61
C ALA A 2 16.52 0.26 -11.00
N ARG A 3 15.97 0.27 -9.78
CA ARG A 3 15.42 -0.90 -9.11
C ARG A 3 13.93 -1.03 -9.40
N TYR A 4 13.44 -2.26 -9.39
CA TYR A 4 12.06 -2.59 -9.70
C TYR A 4 11.51 -3.59 -8.70
N ILE A 5 10.20 -3.50 -8.46
CA ILE A 5 9.45 -4.44 -7.65
C ILE A 5 8.29 -5.00 -8.47
N THR A 6 7.89 -6.22 -8.18
CA THR A 6 6.61 -6.78 -8.62
C THR A 6 5.59 -6.67 -7.50
N ILE A 7 4.35 -6.36 -7.87
CA ILE A 7 3.21 -6.31 -6.96
C ILE A 7 2.15 -7.27 -7.51
N THR A 8 1.75 -8.25 -6.69
CA THR A 8 0.87 -9.34 -7.13
C THR A 8 -0.37 -9.43 -6.24
N LEU A 9 -1.54 -9.56 -6.87
CA LEU A 9 -2.75 -10.10 -6.22
C LEU A 9 -2.75 -11.61 -6.45
N ASP A 10 -2.37 -12.38 -5.44
CA ASP A 10 -1.92 -13.76 -5.59
C ASP A 10 -3.03 -14.73 -6.02
N LYS A 11 -4.22 -14.63 -5.42
CA LYS A 11 -5.38 -15.46 -5.75
C LYS A 11 -5.95 -15.10 -7.12
N ARG A 12 -5.92 -13.82 -7.49
CA ARG A 12 -6.31 -13.37 -8.85
C ARG A 12 -5.23 -13.63 -9.90
N GLY A 13 -3.99 -13.88 -9.50
CA GLY A 13 -2.87 -14.15 -10.39
C GLY A 13 -2.51 -12.95 -11.27
N VAL A 14 -2.70 -11.73 -10.78
CA VAL A 14 -2.43 -10.49 -11.53
C VAL A 14 -1.22 -9.80 -10.92
N THR A 15 -0.19 -9.57 -11.74
CA THR A 15 1.05 -8.92 -11.35
C THR A 15 1.29 -7.65 -12.18
N CYS A 16 1.72 -6.59 -11.52
CA CYS A 16 2.28 -5.40 -12.16
C CYS A 16 3.75 -5.23 -11.78
N ARG A 17 4.47 -4.39 -12.52
CA ARG A 17 5.86 -4.01 -12.23
C ARG A 17 5.95 -2.51 -11.97
N ALA A 18 6.59 -2.14 -10.87
CA ALA A 18 6.80 -0.76 -10.48
C ALA A 18 8.29 -0.43 -10.38
N ARG A 19 8.67 0.77 -10.82
CA ARG A 19 10.00 1.33 -10.64
C ARG A 19 10.09 2.02 -9.29
N LEU A 20 11.14 1.71 -8.52
CA LEU A 20 11.43 2.45 -7.29
C LEU A 20 11.87 3.88 -7.63
N LEU A 21 11.36 4.86 -6.87
CA LEU A 21 11.66 6.26 -7.00
C LEU A 21 12.90 6.62 -6.16
N ASP A 22 14.02 5.94 -6.42
CA ASP A 22 15.27 6.06 -5.66
C ASP A 22 15.82 7.49 -5.60
N GLU A 23 15.46 8.35 -6.54
CA GLU A 23 15.87 9.76 -6.58
C GLU A 23 15.02 10.65 -5.67
N ASP A 24 13.71 10.40 -5.59
CA ASP A 24 12.75 11.24 -4.87
C ASP A 24 12.46 10.75 -3.44
N ALA A 25 12.55 9.42 -3.22
CA ALA A 25 12.25 8.75 -1.96
C ALA A 25 13.32 7.70 -1.57
N PRO A 26 14.62 8.07 -1.52
CA PRO A 26 15.72 7.13 -1.32
C PRO A 26 15.60 6.32 -0.03
N LEU A 27 15.24 6.95 1.10
CA LEU A 27 15.21 6.29 2.40
C LEU A 27 14.04 5.30 2.50
N THR A 28 12.88 5.67 1.95
CA THR A 28 11.70 4.79 1.87
C THR A 28 11.97 3.62 0.93
N CYS A 29 12.60 3.88 -0.23
CA CYS A 29 12.96 2.83 -1.18
C CYS A 29 13.93 1.81 -0.56
N ASP A 30 14.97 2.27 0.14
CA ASP A 30 15.93 1.38 0.81
C ASP A 30 15.26 0.56 1.93
N ALA A 31 14.48 1.22 2.80
CA ALA A 31 13.79 0.55 3.89
C ALA A 31 12.82 -0.53 3.40
N VAL A 32 12.06 -0.26 2.33
CA VAL A 32 11.18 -1.25 1.71
C VAL A 32 12.01 -2.35 1.06
N TRP A 33 12.99 -1.99 0.22
CA TRP A 33 13.80 -2.96 -0.54
C TRP A 33 14.44 -4.01 0.36
N ASP A 34 14.98 -3.59 1.51
CA ASP A 34 15.70 -4.45 2.45
C ASP A 34 14.82 -5.49 3.14
N VAL A 35 13.51 -5.21 3.28
CA VAL A 35 12.56 -6.15 3.89
C VAL A 35 11.82 -7.02 2.88
N LEU A 36 11.91 -6.74 1.57
CA LEU A 36 11.25 -7.57 0.55
C LEU A 36 11.81 -9.00 0.52
N PRO A 37 10.97 -10.04 0.31
CA PRO A 37 9.55 -9.94 -0.03
C PRO A 37 8.65 -9.71 1.18
N GLN A 38 7.51 -9.06 0.95
CA GLN A 38 6.45 -8.82 1.94
C GLN A 38 5.11 -9.23 1.37
N SER A 39 4.23 -9.78 2.21
CA SER A 39 2.91 -10.27 1.82
C SER A 39 1.96 -10.21 3.00
N GLY A 40 0.70 -9.89 2.74
CA GLY A 40 -0.38 -9.90 3.72
C GLY A 40 -1.74 -9.97 3.03
N ASP A 41 -2.80 -9.98 3.85
CA ASP A 41 -4.16 -9.91 3.34
C ASP A 41 -4.35 -8.63 2.51
N ALA A 42 -5.06 -8.75 1.38
CA ALA A 42 -5.42 -7.61 0.56
C ALA A 42 -6.66 -6.91 1.13
N TYR A 43 -6.65 -5.58 1.13
CA TYR A 43 -7.79 -4.77 1.53
C TYR A 43 -8.11 -3.76 0.43
N HIS A 44 -9.41 -3.47 0.26
CA HIS A 44 -9.84 -2.32 -0.53
C HIS A 44 -10.15 -1.16 0.41
N ALA A 45 -9.63 0.02 0.09
CA ALA A 45 -9.79 1.19 0.94
C ALA A 45 -11.24 1.63 1.07
N LYS A 46 -11.57 2.16 2.27
CA LYS A 46 -12.89 2.73 2.58
C LYS A 46 -12.97 4.24 2.28
N TYR A 47 -11.87 4.98 2.47
CA TYR A 47 -11.86 6.44 2.33
C TYR A 47 -11.02 6.96 1.14
N ALA A 48 -9.88 6.33 0.82
CA ALA A 48 -8.97 6.86 -0.21
C ALA A 48 -9.40 6.56 -1.65
N ARG A 49 -10.59 5.97 -1.84
CA ARG A 49 -11.22 5.66 -3.13
C ARG A 49 -10.53 4.52 -3.88
N ASN A 50 -9.73 4.80 -4.92
CA ASN A 50 -9.20 3.76 -5.82
C ASN A 50 -7.89 3.18 -5.29
N GLU A 51 -7.95 2.57 -4.12
CA GLU A 51 -6.81 2.06 -3.37
C GLU A 51 -7.03 0.61 -2.96
N VAL A 52 -6.01 -0.21 -3.21
CA VAL A 52 -5.86 -1.54 -2.62
C VAL A 52 -4.53 -1.56 -1.89
N TYR A 53 -4.50 -2.17 -0.71
CA TYR A 53 -3.32 -2.19 0.14
C TYR A 53 -3.20 -3.48 0.92
N THR A 54 -2.07 -3.65 1.58
CA THR A 54 -1.85 -4.67 2.59
C THR A 54 -1.16 -4.07 3.81
N LEU A 55 -1.37 -4.70 4.97
CA LEU A 55 -0.70 -4.35 6.22
C LEU A 55 0.37 -5.38 6.52
N ILE A 56 1.56 -4.90 6.80
CA ILE A 56 2.74 -5.71 7.14
C ILE A 56 3.35 -5.23 8.46
N PRO A 57 4.23 -6.04 9.08
CA PRO A 57 4.99 -5.60 10.24
C PRO A 57 5.67 -4.26 9.97
N ARG A 58 5.54 -3.33 10.92
CA ARG A 58 6.00 -1.96 10.78
C ARG A 58 7.47 -1.89 10.39
N ILE A 59 7.78 -1.20 9.29
CA ILE A 59 9.14 -0.96 8.80
C ILE A 59 9.72 0.24 9.56
N ILE A 60 10.29 -0.01 10.75
CA ILE A 60 10.84 1.04 11.62
C ILE A 60 11.95 1.89 10.96
N ALA A 61 12.64 1.32 9.97
CA ALA A 61 13.70 2.01 9.23
C ALA A 61 13.17 3.04 8.21
N ALA A 62 11.90 2.94 7.80
CA ALA A 62 11.31 3.88 6.85
C ALA A 62 11.10 5.26 7.50
N PRO A 63 11.35 6.37 6.78
CA PRO A 63 11.10 7.69 7.32
C PRO A 63 9.60 7.92 7.46
N ARG A 64 9.18 8.64 8.53
CA ARG A 64 7.78 9.03 8.71
C ARG A 64 7.19 9.82 7.53
N ARG A 65 8.03 10.59 6.82
CA ARG A 65 7.59 11.36 5.65
C ARG A 65 8.71 11.60 4.67
N GLU A 66 8.49 11.21 3.42
CA GLU A 66 9.40 11.39 2.29
C GLU A 66 8.60 11.28 0.98
N ASN A 67 8.79 12.21 0.03
CA ASN A 67 7.98 12.31 -1.18
C ASN A 67 6.44 12.17 -0.95
N PRO A 68 5.83 12.95 -0.03
CA PRO A 68 4.46 12.72 0.38
C PRO A 68 3.43 13.21 -0.63
N THR A 69 2.31 12.51 -0.71
CA THR A 69 1.08 12.97 -1.38
C THR A 69 -0.13 12.85 -0.46
N VAL A 70 -1.11 13.72 -0.65
CA VAL A 70 -2.49 13.54 -0.15
C VAL A 70 -3.51 13.40 -1.30
N THR A 71 -3.02 13.43 -2.55
CA THR A 71 -3.80 13.34 -3.79
C THR A 71 -3.12 12.33 -4.72
N PRO A 72 -3.03 11.05 -4.32
CA PRO A 72 -2.32 10.04 -5.10
C PRO A 72 -2.99 9.82 -6.46
N ILE A 73 -2.19 9.50 -7.46
CA ILE A 73 -2.57 9.34 -8.87
C ILE A 73 -2.48 7.88 -9.32
N PRO A 74 -3.07 7.51 -10.48
CA PRO A 74 -2.95 6.15 -10.99
C PRO A 74 -1.49 5.75 -11.20
N GLY A 75 -1.10 4.62 -10.62
CA GLY A 75 0.25 4.08 -10.68
C GLY A 75 1.10 4.38 -9.44
N ASP A 76 0.65 5.26 -8.54
CA ASP A 76 1.37 5.50 -7.28
C ASP A 76 1.38 4.25 -6.41
N VAL A 77 2.55 3.96 -5.85
CA VAL A 77 2.74 2.99 -4.77
C VAL A 77 3.19 3.76 -3.53
N CYS A 78 2.37 3.70 -2.48
CA CYS A 78 2.55 4.49 -1.26
C CYS A 78 2.91 3.61 -0.08
N LEU A 79 3.72 4.17 0.82
CA LEU A 79 3.96 3.65 2.16
C LEU A 79 3.31 4.58 3.18
N PHE A 80 2.59 4.01 4.14
CA PHE A 80 2.16 4.72 5.35
C PHE A 80 2.70 4.04 6.60
N ASP A 81 3.13 4.88 7.55
CA ASP A 81 3.59 4.45 8.86
C ASP A 81 2.51 4.77 9.89
N PHE A 82 1.87 3.75 10.45
CA PHE A 82 0.81 3.93 11.45
C PHE A 82 1.24 3.46 12.84
N GLU A 83 0.95 4.27 13.84
CA GLU A 83 0.98 3.84 15.24
C GLU A 83 -0.17 2.85 15.54
N PRO A 84 -0.04 1.99 16.57
CA PRO A 84 -1.08 1.00 16.90
C PRO A 84 -2.48 1.60 17.09
N TRP A 85 -2.55 2.79 17.70
CA TRP A 85 -3.82 3.47 17.98
C TRP A 85 -4.42 4.16 16.76
N GLU A 86 -3.66 4.38 15.69
CA GLU A 86 -4.15 4.98 14.45
C GLU A 86 -4.86 3.92 13.61
N ILE A 87 -4.20 2.78 13.33
CA ILE A 87 -4.72 1.76 12.40
C ILE A 87 -5.58 0.69 13.08
N GLY A 88 -5.34 0.37 14.36
CA GLY A 88 -6.08 -0.63 15.13
C GLY A 88 -7.41 -0.13 15.72
N ASN A 89 -7.82 1.09 15.38
CA ASN A 89 -8.99 1.72 15.98
C ASN A 89 -10.32 1.16 15.42
N SER A 90 -11.42 1.34 16.16
CA SER A 90 -12.72 0.75 15.81
C SER A 90 -13.33 1.27 14.50
N ALA A 91 -12.97 2.47 14.03
CA ALA A 91 -13.47 3.04 12.78
C ALA A 91 -12.95 2.28 11.55
N TYR A 92 -11.72 1.74 11.62
CA TYR A 92 -11.20 0.85 10.58
C TYR A 92 -11.90 -0.51 10.58
N GLY A 93 -12.13 -1.07 11.77
CA GLY A 93 -12.91 -2.30 11.95
C GLY A 93 -12.21 -3.55 11.42
N TYR A 94 -10.89 -3.65 11.57
CA TYR A 94 -10.15 -4.88 11.27
C TYR A 94 -10.43 -5.98 12.28
N GLU A 95 -10.37 -7.24 11.82
CA GLU A 95 -10.56 -8.41 12.66
C GLU A 95 -9.52 -8.46 13.81
N PRO A 96 -9.93 -8.90 15.01
CA PRO A 96 -8.99 -9.12 16.11
C PRO A 96 -7.86 -10.07 15.70
N GLY A 97 -6.61 -9.70 16.02
CA GLY A 97 -5.43 -10.49 15.70
C GLY A 97 -4.85 -10.27 14.29
N SER A 98 -5.45 -9.41 13.46
CA SER A 98 -4.82 -8.90 12.23
C SER A 98 -3.62 -8.00 12.55
N GLU A 99 -2.76 -7.76 11.55
CA GLU A 99 -1.56 -6.91 11.66
C GLU A 99 -1.91 -5.48 12.11
N ALA A 100 -3.11 -4.98 11.81
CA ALA A 100 -3.60 -3.69 12.29
C ALA A 100 -3.60 -3.56 13.83
N HIS A 101 -3.69 -4.67 14.56
CA HIS A 101 -3.67 -4.69 16.03
C HIS A 101 -2.29 -4.99 16.63
N ALA A 102 -1.23 -4.97 15.81
CA ALA A 102 0.13 -5.21 16.27
C ALA A 102 0.60 -4.13 17.26
N ALA A 103 1.32 -4.55 18.30
CA ALA A 103 1.75 -3.66 19.39
C ALA A 103 2.72 -2.55 18.95
N GLN A 104 3.40 -2.72 17.81
CA GLN A 104 4.32 -1.73 17.25
C GLN A 104 3.65 -0.81 16.21
N GLY A 105 2.40 -1.09 15.84
CA GLY A 105 1.74 -0.50 14.69
C GLY A 105 2.00 -1.33 13.44
N ALA A 106 1.63 -0.78 12.28
CA ALA A 106 1.74 -1.48 11.01
C ALA A 106 2.26 -0.53 9.93
N THR A 107 2.88 -1.12 8.91
CA THR A 107 3.15 -0.42 7.66
C THR A 107 2.08 -0.81 6.65
N ASP A 108 1.45 0.20 6.07
CA ASP A 108 0.53 0.05 4.96
C ASP A 108 1.29 0.25 3.64
N LEU A 109 1.27 -0.77 2.78
CA LEU A 109 1.75 -0.68 1.42
C LEU A 109 0.55 -0.66 0.46
N ALA A 110 0.34 0.49 -0.16
CA ALA A 110 -0.83 0.76 -0.97
C ALA A 110 -0.49 0.96 -2.45
N ILE A 111 -1.41 0.57 -3.33
CA ILE A 111 -1.42 0.92 -4.75
C ILE A 111 -2.64 1.78 -5.08
N PHE A 112 -2.44 2.80 -5.91
CA PHE A 112 -3.51 3.62 -6.45
C PHE A 112 -3.76 3.27 -7.91
N TYR A 113 -4.88 2.60 -8.17
CA TYR A 113 -5.20 2.09 -9.51
C TYR A 113 -6.11 3.01 -10.33
N GLY A 114 -6.62 4.08 -9.71
CA GLY A 114 -7.51 5.07 -10.31
C GLY A 114 -7.23 6.49 -9.82
N ARG A 115 -8.03 7.46 -10.27
CA ARG A 115 -7.80 8.90 -10.04
C ARG A 115 -8.86 9.54 -9.13
N ASN A 116 -8.62 10.81 -8.79
CA ASN A 116 -9.51 11.64 -7.96
C ASN A 116 -9.65 11.07 -6.55
N ASN A 117 -8.51 10.68 -5.99
CA ASN A 117 -8.35 10.14 -4.64
C ASN A 117 -8.04 11.29 -3.67
N LEU A 118 -8.44 11.12 -2.41
CA LEU A 118 -8.07 12.00 -1.32
C LEU A 118 -7.65 11.14 -0.13
N LEU A 119 -6.43 11.32 0.34
CA LEU A 119 -5.97 10.70 1.57
C LEU A 119 -6.43 11.53 2.77
N LEU A 120 -7.73 11.41 3.05
CA LEU A 120 -8.46 12.17 4.05
C LEU A 120 -9.46 11.24 4.75
N ASN A 121 -9.39 11.16 6.07
CA ASN A 121 -10.35 10.40 6.87
C ASN A 121 -10.93 11.23 8.02
N GLY A 122 -11.95 10.68 8.69
CA GLY A 122 -12.61 11.31 9.82
C GLY A 122 -11.86 11.18 11.16
N ASP A 123 -10.79 10.40 11.20
CA ASP A 123 -10.05 10.09 12.43
C ASP A 123 -9.00 11.17 12.72
N VAL A 124 -8.18 11.48 11.71
CA VAL A 124 -7.02 12.37 11.84
C VAL A 124 -6.98 13.48 10.79
N GLY A 125 -7.92 13.49 9.83
CA GLY A 125 -7.89 14.42 8.71
C GLY A 125 -6.97 13.92 7.60
N TRP A 126 -5.99 14.74 7.19
CA TRP A 126 -5.07 14.36 6.12
C TRP A 126 -4.12 13.25 6.55
N VAL A 127 -3.96 12.23 5.72
CA VAL A 127 -3.12 11.05 5.95
C VAL A 127 -2.06 10.97 4.83
N PRO A 128 -0.97 11.75 4.87
CA PRO A 128 0.00 11.76 3.77
C PRO A 128 0.73 10.42 3.65
N GLY A 129 0.81 9.88 2.44
CA GLY A 129 1.58 8.67 2.13
C GLY A 129 2.84 8.98 1.35
N ASN A 130 3.92 8.24 1.60
CA ASN A 130 5.19 8.38 0.88
C ASN A 130 5.09 7.66 -0.46
N VAL A 131 5.10 8.40 -1.58
CA VAL A 131 5.14 7.78 -2.90
C VAL A 131 6.56 7.28 -3.15
N PHE A 132 6.76 5.97 -3.16
CA PHE A 132 8.10 5.37 -3.25
C PHE A 132 8.30 4.53 -4.52
N ALA A 133 7.23 4.16 -5.22
CA ALA A 133 7.35 3.51 -6.52
C ALA A 133 6.23 3.98 -7.47
N ALA A 134 6.48 3.82 -8.77
CA ALA A 134 5.51 4.10 -9.83
C ALA A 134 5.33 2.85 -10.71
N ILE A 135 4.09 2.39 -10.88
CA ILE A 135 3.75 1.25 -11.74
C ILE A 135 3.98 1.64 -13.21
N GLU A 136 4.84 0.90 -13.91
CA GLU A 136 5.17 1.15 -15.33
C GLU A 136 4.60 0.08 -16.27
N GLU A 137 4.32 -1.12 -15.76
CA GLU A 137 3.77 -2.23 -16.53
C GLU A 137 2.62 -2.90 -15.77
N GLY A 138 1.53 -3.25 -16.48
CA GLY A 138 0.41 -4.02 -15.92
C GLY A 138 -0.64 -3.22 -15.14
N LEU A 139 -0.61 -1.87 -15.18
CA LEU A 139 -1.60 -1.04 -14.49
C LEU A 139 -3.06 -1.28 -14.95
N PRO A 140 -3.38 -1.41 -16.26
CA PRO A 140 -4.75 -1.68 -16.69
C PRO A 140 -5.31 -3.00 -16.15
N GLU A 141 -4.51 -4.06 -16.18
CA GLU A 141 -4.86 -5.39 -15.68
C GLU A 141 -5.05 -5.38 -14.17
N LEU A 142 -4.15 -4.72 -13.45
CA LEU A 142 -4.24 -4.52 -12.00
C LEU A 142 -5.51 -3.74 -11.63
N ALA A 143 -5.80 -2.65 -12.35
CA ALA A 143 -7.01 -1.85 -12.11
C ALA A 143 -8.30 -2.66 -12.32
N ALA A 144 -8.34 -3.56 -13.32
CA ALA A 144 -9.46 -4.47 -13.50
C ALA A 144 -9.60 -5.44 -12.31
N ALA A 145 -8.48 -5.99 -11.82
CA ALA A 145 -8.47 -6.86 -10.65
C ALA A 145 -8.87 -6.14 -9.35
N CYS A 146 -8.45 -4.90 -9.15
CA CYS A 146 -8.86 -4.07 -8.01
C CYS A 146 -10.36 -3.76 -8.03
N ASN A 147 -10.93 -3.46 -9.20
CA ASN A 147 -12.38 -3.28 -9.32
C ASN A 147 -13.15 -4.58 -9.05
N ASP A 148 -12.58 -5.73 -9.44
CA ASP A 148 -13.17 -7.03 -9.09
C ASP A 148 -13.10 -7.31 -7.58
N LEU A 149 -11.98 -6.96 -6.90
CA LEU A 149 -11.87 -7.00 -5.43
C LEU A 149 -12.95 -6.15 -4.76
N TRP A 150 -13.16 -4.92 -5.24
CA TRP A 150 -14.20 -4.04 -4.71
C TRP A 150 -15.60 -4.65 -4.83
N MET A 151 -15.91 -5.25 -5.98
CA MET A 151 -17.24 -5.78 -6.27
C MET A 151 -17.51 -7.17 -5.67
N ARG A 152 -16.48 -8.00 -5.54
CA ARG A 152 -16.63 -9.43 -5.16
C ARG A 152 -15.96 -9.81 -3.85
N GLY A 153 -15.24 -8.88 -3.23
CA GLY A 153 -14.59 -9.07 -1.94
C GLY A 153 -13.14 -9.54 -2.05
N VAL A 154 -12.47 -9.40 -0.90
CA VAL A 154 -11.04 -9.63 -0.70
C VAL A 154 -10.73 -10.94 0.04
N GLU A 155 -11.76 -11.72 0.40
CA GLU A 155 -11.58 -12.92 1.23
C GLU A 155 -10.61 -13.94 0.60
N GLY A 156 -9.55 -14.24 1.35
CA GLY A 156 -8.46 -15.13 0.92
C GLY A 156 -7.60 -14.59 -0.22
N GLU A 157 -7.72 -13.30 -0.57
CA GLU A 157 -6.76 -12.62 -1.44
C GLU A 157 -5.59 -12.10 -0.61
N THR A 158 -4.38 -12.37 -1.08
CA THR A 158 -3.15 -11.75 -0.56
C THR A 158 -2.55 -10.81 -1.59
N MET A 159 -1.89 -9.77 -1.10
CA MET A 159 -1.14 -8.82 -1.92
C MET A 159 0.33 -8.90 -1.56
N SER A 160 1.17 -9.21 -2.54
CA SER A 160 2.59 -9.52 -2.35
C SER A 160 3.48 -8.52 -3.09
N PHE A 161 4.53 -8.06 -2.42
CA PHE A 161 5.58 -7.19 -2.95
C PHE A 161 6.90 -7.97 -2.97
N ALA A 162 7.60 -7.99 -4.10
CA ALA A 162 8.90 -8.66 -4.24
C ALA A 162 9.86 -7.89 -5.14
N ARG A 163 11.16 -8.15 -5.00
CA ARG A 163 12.20 -7.59 -5.90
C ARG A 163 12.03 -8.21 -7.29
N ALA A 164 12.07 -7.38 -8.34
CA ALA A 164 11.95 -7.80 -9.74
C ALA A 164 13.32 -8.01 -10.40
#